data_AF-A0AA35N3M4-F1
#
_entry.id   AF-A0AA35N3M4-F1
#
_cell.length_a   1.000
_cell.length_b   1.000
_cell.length_c   1.000
_cell.angle_alpha   90.00
_cell.angle_beta   90.00
_cell.angle_gamma   90.00
#
_symmetry.space_group_name_H-M   'P 1'
#
loop_
_entity.id
_entity.type
_entity.pdbx_description
1 polymer ?
#
loop_
_entity_poly.entity_id
_entity_poly.type
_entity_poly.pdbx_seq_one_letter_code
_entity_poly.pdbx_strand_id
1 'polypeptide(L)'
;MTQHSELDLEEGAPVYQGTASSEAIEDSVGKLYGEAVQRYPTYEAVVRSHFCKRMRETFGNEENLNAEVQYAFAFARHAYDYVSEAELLEIEAADRDNGICAHGLTWLTCPCGCFEVD
;
A
#
# COMPACT_ATOMS: atom_id res chain seq x y z
N MET A 1 -10.88 -10.55 37.17
CA MET A 1 -12.20 -10.75 36.55
C MET A 1 -12.23 -9.89 35.31
N THR A 2 -12.35 -10.58 34.20
CA THR A 2 -12.23 -10.16 32.82
C THR A 2 -13.29 -9.13 32.46
N GLN A 3 -12.90 -8.04 31.79
CA GLN A 3 -13.77 -7.41 30.81
C GLN A 3 -12.92 -7.20 29.57
N HIS A 4 -13.18 -8.08 28.61
CA HIS A 4 -12.80 -7.92 27.22
C HIS A 4 -13.44 -6.62 26.73
N SER A 5 -12.62 -5.62 26.43
CA SER A 5 -13.07 -4.56 25.54
C SER A 5 -12.93 -5.13 24.14
N GLU A 6 -14.06 -5.59 23.60
CA GLU A 6 -14.25 -5.86 22.19
C GLU A 6 -13.76 -4.63 21.42
N LEU A 7 -12.56 -4.74 20.87
CA LEU A 7 -12.07 -3.86 19.83
C LEU A 7 -13.13 -3.90 18.73
N ASP A 8 -13.63 -2.73 18.36
CA ASP A 8 -14.47 -2.53 17.18
C ASP A 8 -14.01 -3.48 16.07
N LEU A 9 -14.85 -4.45 15.72
CA LEU A 9 -14.66 -5.24 14.52
C LEU A 9 -14.79 -4.24 13.37
N GLU A 10 -13.66 -3.72 12.88
CA GLU A 10 -13.62 -2.76 11.78
C GLU A 10 -14.44 -3.32 10.61
N GLU A 11 -15.59 -2.70 10.33
CA GLU A 11 -16.47 -3.14 9.24
C GLU A 11 -15.66 -3.17 7.94
N GLY A 12 -15.59 -4.35 7.30
CA GLY A 12 -14.86 -4.55 6.04
C GLY A 12 -13.49 -5.20 6.16
N ALA A 13 -13.01 -5.49 7.37
CA ALA A 13 -11.76 -6.23 7.55
C ALA A 13 -11.79 -7.58 6.80
N PRO A 14 -10.70 -7.94 6.09
CA PRO A 14 -10.67 -9.18 5.32
C PRO A 14 -10.74 -10.40 6.25
N VAL A 15 -11.45 -11.44 5.81
CA VAL A 15 -11.52 -12.71 6.53
C VAL A 15 -10.48 -13.67 5.98
N TYR A 16 -9.53 -14.09 6.83
CA TYR A 16 -8.51 -15.05 6.44
C TYR A 16 -9.07 -16.48 6.33
N GLN A 17 -8.75 -17.16 5.22
CA GLN A 17 -9.23 -18.52 4.93
C GLN A 17 -8.10 -19.56 4.77
N GLY A 18 -6.85 -19.18 5.05
CA GLY A 18 -5.69 -20.05 4.89
C GLY A 18 -5.32 -20.83 6.16
N THR A 19 -4.24 -21.60 6.08
CA THR A 19 -3.75 -22.46 7.19
C THR A 19 -2.54 -21.89 7.93
N ALA A 20 -1.82 -20.91 7.36
CA ALA A 20 -0.74 -20.19 8.04
C ALA A 20 -1.29 -19.23 9.12
N SER A 21 -0.41 -18.55 9.86
CA SER A 21 -0.82 -17.54 10.84
C SER A 21 -1.18 -16.22 10.14
N SER A 22 -2.41 -15.72 10.35
CA SER A 22 -2.83 -14.40 9.84
C SER A 22 -2.00 -13.27 10.44
N GLU A 23 -1.69 -13.34 11.74
CA GLU A 23 -0.84 -12.39 12.46
C GLU A 23 0.56 -12.29 11.82
N ALA A 24 1.14 -13.43 11.39
CA ALA A 24 2.44 -13.42 10.72
C ALA A 24 2.39 -12.74 9.34
N ILE A 25 1.27 -12.87 8.63
CA ILE A 25 1.05 -12.19 7.35
C ILE A 25 0.87 -10.68 7.58
N GLU A 26 0.03 -10.30 8.54
CA GLU A 26 -0.21 -8.90 8.92
C GLU A 26 1.08 -8.21 9.37
N ASP A 27 1.89 -8.87 10.21
CA ASP A 27 3.21 -8.39 10.64
C ASP A 27 4.14 -8.17 9.45
N SER A 28 4.11 -9.09 8.49
CA SER A 28 4.92 -8.98 7.27
C SER A 28 4.49 -7.76 6.45
N VAL A 29 3.18 -7.58 6.23
CA VAL A 29 2.63 -6.41 5.50
C VAL A 29 2.97 -5.11 6.24
N GLY A 30 2.74 -5.05 7.55
CA GLY A 30 3.03 -3.88 8.38
C GLY A 30 4.51 -3.49 8.37
N LYS A 31 5.43 -4.47 8.34
CA LYS A 31 6.88 -4.20 8.17
C LYS A 31 7.17 -3.54 6.83
N LEU A 32 6.59 -4.04 5.73
CA LEU A 32 6.79 -3.44 4.40
C LEU A 32 6.28 -2.00 4.34
N TYR A 33 5.14 -1.71 4.95
CA TYR A 33 4.61 -0.35 5.04
C TYR A 33 5.51 0.54 5.91
N GLY A 34 5.90 0.05 7.09
CA GLY A 34 6.81 0.76 8.00
C GLY A 34 8.16 1.12 7.36
N GLU A 35 8.73 0.21 6.57
CA GLU A 35 9.94 0.48 5.76
C GLU A 35 9.72 1.61 4.74
N ALA A 36 8.57 1.63 4.07
CA ALA A 36 8.23 2.67 3.10
C ALA A 36 8.11 4.04 3.78
N VAL A 37 7.40 4.12 4.92
CA VAL A 37 7.24 5.33 5.72
C VAL A 37 8.59 5.83 6.25
N GLN A 38 9.44 4.93 6.76
CA GLN A 38 10.76 5.30 7.26
C GLN A 38 11.65 5.89 6.16
N ARG A 39 11.53 5.37 4.94
CA ARG A 39 12.36 5.79 3.81
C ARG A 39 11.88 7.09 3.16
N TYR A 40 10.57 7.31 3.09
CA TYR A 40 9.95 8.45 2.41
C TYR A 40 8.95 9.21 3.29
N PRO A 41 9.36 9.69 4.47
CA PRO A 41 8.42 10.15 5.51
C PRO A 41 7.59 11.37 5.13
N THR A 42 7.95 12.10 4.06
CA THR A 42 7.35 13.38 3.68
C THR A 42 6.47 13.32 2.44
N TYR A 43 6.46 12.22 1.69
CA TYR A 43 5.77 12.13 0.40
C TYR A 43 4.88 10.90 0.35
N GLU A 44 3.60 11.07 0.64
CA GLU A 44 2.61 9.99 0.70
C GLU A 44 2.55 9.18 -0.61
N ALA A 45 2.56 9.85 -1.76
CA ALA A 45 2.58 9.18 -3.07
C ALA A 45 3.80 8.26 -3.24
N VAL A 46 4.96 8.66 -2.69
CA VAL A 46 6.19 7.86 -2.75
C VAL A 46 6.14 6.70 -1.74
N VAL A 47 5.57 6.91 -0.55
CA VAL A 47 5.28 5.84 0.41
C VAL A 47 4.39 4.79 -0.23
N ARG A 48 3.26 5.20 -0.81
CA ARG A 48 2.31 4.30 -1.48
C ARG A 48 2.97 3.53 -2.62
N SER A 49 3.63 4.22 -3.55
CA SER A 49 4.29 3.58 -4.70
C SER A 49 5.35 2.57 -4.25
N HIS A 50 6.17 2.93 -3.26
CA HIS A 50 7.18 2.02 -2.71
C HIS A 50 6.55 0.82 -1.99
N PHE A 51 5.56 1.05 -1.13
CA PHE A 51 4.85 -0.01 -0.42
C PHE A 51 4.19 -1.00 -1.40
N CYS A 52 3.48 -0.49 -2.41
CA CYS A 52 2.81 -1.33 -3.42
C CYS A 52 3.83 -2.18 -4.20
N LYS A 53 4.98 -1.59 -4.56
CA LYS A 53 6.07 -2.34 -5.20
C LYS A 53 6.61 -3.45 -4.29
N ARG A 54 6.85 -3.16 -3.02
CA ARG A 54 7.38 -4.14 -2.06
C ARG A 54 6.39 -5.27 -1.80
N MET A 55 5.10 -4.99 -1.71
CA MET A 55 4.05 -6.01 -1.63
C MET A 55 4.13 -7.00 -2.80
N ARG A 56 4.25 -6.50 -4.03
CA ARG A 56 4.40 -7.35 -5.22
C ARG A 56 5.71 -8.13 -5.26
N GLU A 57 6.81 -7.52 -4.83
CA GLU A 57 8.10 -8.22 -4.72
C GLU A 57 8.09 -9.34 -3.66
N THR A 58 7.31 -9.19 -2.59
CA THR A 58 7.23 -10.17 -1.49
C THR A 58 6.20 -11.27 -1.75
N PHE A 59 5.00 -10.92 -2.19
CA PHE A 59 3.87 -11.86 -2.32
C PHE A 59 3.59 -12.29 -3.77
N GLY A 60 4.29 -11.70 -4.75
CA GLY A 60 4.11 -11.93 -6.18
C GLY A 60 3.09 -10.99 -6.82
N ASN A 61 2.97 -11.08 -8.15
CA ASN A 61 2.03 -10.24 -8.92
C ASN A 61 0.62 -10.85 -9.02
N GLU A 62 0.49 -12.17 -8.84
CA GLU A 62 -0.78 -12.87 -8.90
C GLU A 62 -1.50 -12.80 -7.55
N GLU A 63 -2.24 -11.71 -7.32
CA GLU A 63 -2.89 -11.46 -6.02
C GLU A 63 -3.89 -12.54 -5.60
N ASN A 64 -4.39 -13.32 -6.58
CA ASN A 64 -5.33 -14.42 -6.34
C ASN A 64 -4.67 -15.81 -6.25
N LEU A 65 -3.33 -15.89 -6.15
CA LEU A 65 -2.57 -17.15 -6.22
C LEU A 65 -3.02 -18.20 -5.20
N ASN A 66 -3.20 -17.82 -3.94
CA ASN A 66 -3.64 -18.69 -2.85
C ASN A 66 -4.23 -17.84 -1.70
N ALA A 67 -4.77 -18.50 -0.66
CA ALA A 67 -5.45 -17.82 0.45
C ALA A 67 -4.53 -16.88 1.27
N GLU A 68 -3.24 -17.20 1.40
CA GLU A 68 -2.26 -16.35 2.12
C GLU A 68 -1.97 -15.07 1.34
N VAL A 69 -1.72 -15.21 0.04
CA VAL A 69 -1.48 -14.08 -0.87
C VAL A 69 -2.71 -13.20 -0.97
N GLN A 70 -3.89 -13.79 -1.17
CA GLN A 70 -5.16 -13.07 -1.22
C GLN A 70 -5.40 -12.27 0.06
N TYR A 71 -5.14 -12.88 1.22
CA TYR A 71 -5.29 -12.18 2.50
C TYR A 71 -4.28 -11.07 2.69
N ALA A 72 -3.00 -11.27 2.33
CA ALA A 72 -1.98 -10.24 2.42
C ALA A 72 -2.38 -8.98 1.63
N PHE A 73 -2.84 -9.15 0.39
CA PHE A 73 -3.29 -8.04 -0.45
C PHE A 73 -4.60 -7.42 0.03
N ALA A 74 -5.56 -8.21 0.53
CA ALA A 74 -6.80 -7.67 1.08
C ALA A 74 -6.55 -6.87 2.37
N PHE A 75 -5.65 -7.34 3.25
CA PHE A 75 -5.23 -6.63 4.45
C PHE A 75 -4.46 -5.36 4.10
N ALA A 76 -3.53 -5.43 3.15
CA ALA A 76 -2.80 -4.25 2.67
C ALA A 76 -3.72 -3.17 2.10
N ARG A 77 -4.81 -3.56 1.41
CA ARG A 77 -5.85 -2.63 0.93
C ARG A 77 -6.59 -1.98 2.08
N HIS A 78 -7.06 -2.80 3.02
CA HIS A 78 -7.86 -2.33 4.16
C HIS A 78 -7.06 -1.42 5.10
N ALA A 79 -5.82 -1.80 5.44
CA ALA A 79 -5.04 -1.14 6.47
C ALA A 79 -4.13 -0.02 5.95
N TYR A 80 -3.71 -0.06 4.68
CA TYR A 80 -2.64 0.78 4.15
C TYR A 80 -2.90 1.33 2.74
N ASP A 81 -4.16 1.27 2.27
CA ASP A 81 -4.56 1.78 0.96
C ASP A 81 -3.72 1.25 -0.20
N TYR A 82 -3.32 -0.04 -0.11
CA TYR A 82 -2.64 -0.70 -1.23
C TYR A 82 -3.48 -0.59 -2.52
N VAL A 83 -2.79 -0.38 -3.63
CA VAL A 83 -3.36 -0.44 -4.97
C VAL A 83 -2.51 -1.36 -5.85
N SER A 84 -3.15 -2.07 -6.77
CA SER A 84 -2.48 -2.90 -7.77
C SER A 84 -1.59 -2.04 -8.68
N GLU A 85 -0.71 -2.69 -9.45
CA GLU A 85 0.14 -1.97 -10.41
C GLU A 85 -0.66 -1.20 -11.46
N ALA A 86 -1.75 -1.79 -11.96
CA ALA A 86 -2.63 -1.14 -12.92
C ALA A 86 -3.31 0.09 -12.31
N GLU A 87 -3.89 -0.03 -11.11
CA GLU A 87 -4.53 1.08 -10.39
C GLU A 87 -3.51 2.19 -10.06
N LEU A 88 -2.27 1.83 -9.69
CA LEU A 88 -1.22 2.82 -9.43
C LEU A 88 -0.87 3.62 -10.70
N LEU A 89 -0.75 2.95 -11.85
CA LEU A 89 -0.49 3.61 -13.13
C LEU A 89 -1.64 4.52 -13.56
N GLU A 90 -2.89 4.13 -13.28
CA GLU A 90 -4.07 4.98 -13.51
C GLU A 90 -4.05 6.23 -12.63
N ILE A 91 -3.72 6.08 -11.34
CA ILE A 91 -3.55 7.20 -10.41
C ILE A 91 -2.43 8.14 -10.90
N GLU A 92 -1.26 7.59 -11.25
CA GLU A 92 -0.13 8.40 -11.73
C GLU A 92 -0.41 9.11 -13.05
N ALA A 93 -1.19 8.50 -13.95
CA ALA A 93 -1.64 9.12 -15.17
C ALA A 93 -2.62 10.28 -14.89
N ALA A 94 -3.61 10.05 -14.03
CA ALA A 94 -4.56 11.08 -13.62
C ALA A 94 -3.86 12.24 -12.89
N ASP A 95 -2.91 11.95 -12.00
CA ASP A 95 -2.09 12.95 -11.33
C ASP A 95 -1.31 13.79 -12.35
N ARG A 96 -0.69 13.14 -13.34
CA ARG A 96 0.03 13.84 -14.41
C ARG A 96 -0.87 14.79 -15.19
N ASP A 97 -2.07 14.34 -15.57
CA ASP A 97 -3.06 15.17 -16.26
C ASP A 97 -3.50 16.37 -15.41
N ASN A 98 -3.43 16.24 -14.08
CA ASN A 98 -3.71 17.32 -13.12
C ASN A 98 -2.46 18.15 -12.74
N GLY A 99 -1.31 17.94 -13.39
CA GLY A 99 -0.09 18.68 -13.12
C GLY A 99 0.62 18.28 -11.82
N ILE A 100 0.42 17.05 -11.36
CA ILE A 100 1.06 16.41 -10.21
C ILE A 100 2.04 15.34 -10.72
N CYS A 101 3.29 15.36 -10.25
CA CYS A 101 4.28 14.35 -10.62
C CYS A 101 4.17 13.10 -9.74
N ALA A 102 4.89 12.03 -10.09
CA ALA A 102 4.91 10.78 -9.32
C ALA A 102 5.39 10.92 -7.86
N HIS A 103 5.99 12.06 -7.47
CA HIS A 103 6.30 12.38 -6.08
C HIS A 103 5.13 13.01 -5.31
N GLY A 104 3.97 13.19 -5.95
CA GLY A 104 2.80 13.87 -5.38
C GLY A 104 2.93 15.39 -5.35
N LEU A 105 3.77 15.98 -6.20
CA LEU A 105 4.09 17.42 -6.16
C LEU A 105 3.78 18.10 -7.49
N THR A 106 3.38 19.37 -7.42
CA THR A 106 3.18 20.22 -8.60
C THR A 106 4.48 20.82 -9.11
N TRP A 107 4.46 21.43 -10.29
CA TRP A 107 5.61 22.14 -10.87
C TRP A 107 6.20 23.23 -9.97
N LEU A 108 5.39 23.90 -9.16
CA LEU A 108 5.85 24.93 -8.20
C LEU A 108 6.59 24.35 -7.01
N THR A 109 6.29 23.10 -6.67
CA THR A 109 6.67 22.49 -5.39
C THR A 109 7.64 21.34 -5.55
N CYS A 110 7.85 20.84 -6.76
CA CYS A 110 8.70 19.68 -7.01
C CYS A 110 10.17 20.10 -7.16
N PRO A 111 11.04 19.80 -6.17
CA PRO A 111 12.46 20.16 -6.25
C PRO A 111 13.26 19.28 -7.22
N CYS A 112 12.67 18.17 -7.68
CA CYS A 112 13.32 17.20 -8.56
C CYS A 112 13.28 17.59 -10.04
N GLY A 113 12.66 18.73 -10.39
CA GLY A 113 12.56 19.18 -11.79
C GLY A 113 11.72 18.25 -12.67
N CYS A 114 10.74 17.55 -12.11
CA CYS A 114 9.92 16.56 -12.84
C CYS A 114 9.14 17.13 -14.04
N PHE A 115 9.07 18.45 -14.18
CA PHE A 115 8.37 19.16 -15.24
C PHE A 115 9.34 19.97 -16.13
N GLU A 116 10.65 19.84 -15.92
CA GLU A 116 11.68 20.64 -16.62
C GLU A 116 12.25 19.95 -17.87
N VAL A 117 11.77 18.75 -18.19
CA VAL A 117 12.23 17.96 -19.34
C VAL A 117 11.05 17.67 -20.28
N ASP A 118 11.16 18.15 -21.52
CA ASP A 118 10.27 17.86 -22.65
C ASP A 118 10.64 16.51 -23.32
#